data_AF-A0A0A8X0C5-F1
#
_entry.id   AF-A0A0A8X0C5-F1
#
_cell.length_a   1.000
_cell.length_b   1.000
_cell.length_c   1.000
_cell.angle_alpha   90.00
_cell.angle_beta   90.00
_cell.angle_gamma   90.00
#
_symmetry.space_group_name_H-M   'P 1'
#
loop_
_entity.id
_entity.type
_entity.pdbx_description
1 polymer ?
#
loop_
_entity_poly.entity_id
_entity_poly.type
_entity_poly.pdbx_seq_one_letter_code
_entity_poly.pdbx_strand_id
1 'polypeptide(L)'
;MSNEVQSEILLSTMLNSVTEAAMALDPQYNVIFINDLAKEILGVNGDSVMGRNAYDVWPDAPDDVRFVEKTVRDKEEYYVKAMPYKWGKYNKYLDIRTSILEHQAGFMGAAVFFMDVTDTIAIQNELSERIDELSATLIPLKNKVALLPIYWVPGQSGLKLERTLKQVSEKTVKSLIIDLSTVREPDSDFIESLKKAKQALELLGVEVLISGIRPELARKWVETESDYNDFKFINNVSTGLSRFID
;
A
#
# COMPACT_ATOMS: atom_id res chain seq x y z
N MET A 1 -27.92 10.02 39.85
CA MET A 1 -26.62 9.45 39.42
C MET A 1 -25.92 10.54 38.64
N SER A 2 -24.71 10.94 39.02
CA SER A 2 -24.02 12.12 38.48
C SER A 2 -23.50 11.89 37.05
N ASN A 3 -23.40 12.97 36.27
CA ASN A 3 -22.83 12.96 34.92
C ASN A 3 -21.36 12.47 34.88
N GLU A 4 -20.63 12.53 36.01
CA GLU A 4 -19.28 11.96 36.15
C GLU A 4 -19.26 10.45 35.94
N VAL A 5 -20.17 9.71 36.60
CA VAL A 5 -20.24 8.25 36.48
C VAL A 5 -20.64 7.85 35.05
N GLN A 6 -21.41 8.68 34.33
CA GLN A 6 -21.86 8.38 32.98
C GLN A 6 -20.76 8.65 31.91
N SER A 7 -19.94 9.70 32.08
CA SER A 7 -18.74 9.93 31.24
C SER A 7 -17.62 8.93 31.53
N GLU A 8 -17.42 8.57 32.80
CA GLU A 8 -16.41 7.59 33.22
C GLU A 8 -16.80 6.17 32.74
N ILE A 9 -18.09 5.83 32.81
CA ILE A 9 -18.64 4.61 32.20
C ILE A 9 -18.55 4.65 30.67
N LEU A 10 -18.79 5.79 30.01
CA LEU A 10 -18.71 5.89 28.54
C LEU A 10 -17.26 5.76 28.04
N LEU A 11 -16.30 6.38 28.74
CA LEU A 11 -14.87 6.19 28.51
C LEU A 11 -14.45 4.74 28.78
N SER A 12 -14.85 4.15 29.91
CA SER A 12 -14.53 2.75 30.21
C SER A 12 -15.18 1.75 29.24
N THR A 13 -16.35 2.06 28.70
CA THR A 13 -17.08 1.18 27.77
C THR A 13 -16.54 1.29 26.34
N MET A 14 -16.03 2.46 25.91
CA MET A 14 -15.32 2.61 24.63
C MET A 14 -13.89 2.03 24.69
N LEU A 15 -13.20 2.18 25.83
CA LEU A 15 -11.83 1.70 26.04
C LEU A 15 -11.73 0.19 26.33
N ASN A 16 -12.84 -0.46 26.67
CA ASN A 16 -12.92 -1.92 26.83
C ASN A 16 -13.24 -2.68 25.54
N SER A 17 -13.32 -2.01 24.38
CA SER A 17 -13.19 -2.74 23.12
C SER A 17 -11.73 -3.20 23.04
N VAL A 18 -11.50 -4.48 23.38
CA VAL A 18 -10.19 -5.14 23.59
C VAL A 18 -9.24 -5.03 22.39
N THR A 19 -9.68 -4.43 21.29
CA THR A 19 -9.04 -4.44 19.97
C THR A 19 -8.11 -3.25 19.65
N GLU A 20 -8.12 -2.15 20.41
CA GLU A 20 -7.27 -0.97 20.09
C GLU A 20 -6.43 -0.54 21.30
N ALA A 21 -5.13 -0.30 21.09
CA ALA A 21 -4.26 0.23 22.13
C ALA A 21 -4.51 1.72 22.31
N ALA A 22 -4.56 2.17 23.56
CA ALA A 22 -4.86 3.55 23.90
C ALA A 22 -3.95 4.07 25.01
N MET A 23 -3.47 5.30 24.85
CA MET A 23 -2.69 6.05 25.84
C MET A 23 -3.11 7.52 25.80
N ALA A 24 -3.07 8.21 26.94
CA ALA A 24 -3.31 9.65 26.98
C ALA A 24 -2.28 10.38 27.85
N LEU A 25 -1.98 11.62 27.44
CA LEU A 25 -1.10 12.54 28.13
C LEU A 25 -1.85 13.81 28.57
N ASP A 26 -1.42 14.38 29.69
CA ASP A 26 -1.81 15.74 30.10
C ASP A 26 -1.05 16.84 29.31
N PRO A 27 -1.33 18.14 29.53
CA PRO A 27 -0.62 19.23 28.85
C PRO A 27 0.86 19.35 29.21
N GLN A 28 1.32 18.65 30.26
CA GLN A 28 2.71 18.56 30.70
C GLN A 28 3.39 17.27 30.19
N TYR A 29 2.73 16.51 29.30
CA TYR A 29 3.20 15.24 28.74
C TYR A 29 3.28 14.08 29.74
N ASN A 30 2.59 14.16 30.89
CA ASN A 30 2.53 13.05 31.83
C ASN A 30 1.46 12.05 31.42
N VAL A 31 1.75 10.76 31.57
CA VAL A 31 0.81 9.68 31.24
C VAL A 31 -0.34 9.65 32.24
N ILE A 32 -1.55 9.98 31.77
CA ILE A 32 -2.78 9.98 32.59
C ILE A 32 -3.64 8.74 32.36
N PHE A 33 -3.39 8.01 31.28
CA PHE A 33 -4.08 6.76 30.96
C PHE A 33 -3.23 5.90 30.03
N ILE A 34 -3.26 4.58 30.23
CA ILE A 34 -2.73 3.59 29.29
C ILE A 34 -3.40 2.22 29.51
N ASN A 35 -3.95 1.63 28.45
CA ASN A 35 -4.59 0.31 28.53
C ASN A 35 -3.57 -0.84 28.39
N ASP A 36 -3.99 -2.08 28.71
CA ASP A 36 -3.08 -3.23 28.72
C ASP A 36 -2.50 -3.54 27.33
N LEU A 37 -3.28 -3.38 26.27
CA LEU A 37 -2.82 -3.58 24.89
C LEU A 37 -1.73 -2.56 24.50
N ALA A 38 -1.89 -1.29 24.90
CA ALA A 38 -0.85 -0.27 24.70
C ALA A 38 0.43 -0.62 25.46
N LYS A 39 0.31 -1.12 26.70
CA LYS A 39 1.45 -1.56 27.51
C LYS A 39 2.22 -2.70 26.84
N GLU A 40 1.50 -3.67 26.28
CA GLU A 40 2.08 -4.80 25.55
C GLU A 40 2.84 -4.32 24.30
N ILE A 41 2.20 -3.54 23.44
CA ILE A 41 2.81 -3.06 22.19
C ILE A 41 4.01 -2.15 22.46
N LEU A 42 3.92 -1.26 23.45
CA LEU A 42 5.00 -0.37 23.86
C LEU A 42 6.01 -1.06 24.79
N GLY A 43 5.80 -2.31 25.17
CA GLY A 43 6.70 -3.10 26.01
C GLY A 43 7.06 -2.42 27.33
N VAL A 44 6.05 -1.89 28.04
CA VAL A 44 6.17 -1.22 29.34
C VAL A 44 5.31 -1.92 30.41
N ASN A 45 5.74 -1.86 31.68
CA ASN A 45 5.03 -2.50 32.80
C ASN A 45 4.11 -1.51 33.55
N GLY A 46 2.80 -1.76 33.43
CA GLY A 46 1.72 -1.40 34.37
C GLY A 46 1.83 -0.07 35.10
N ASP A 47 2.28 -0.17 36.35
CA ASP A 47 2.16 0.91 37.33
C ASP A 47 3.33 1.88 37.29
N SER A 48 4.42 1.51 36.61
CA SER A 48 5.66 2.30 36.59
C SER A 48 5.63 3.49 35.64
N VAL A 49 4.60 3.58 34.78
CA VAL A 49 4.49 4.58 33.69
C VAL A 49 3.48 5.67 34.01
N MET A 50 2.43 5.34 34.77
CA MET A 50 1.38 6.29 35.14
C MET A 50 1.97 7.49 35.91
N GLY A 51 1.56 8.69 35.52
CA GLY A 51 2.01 9.96 36.10
C GLY A 51 3.44 10.37 35.73
N ARG A 52 4.19 9.56 34.98
CA ARG A 52 5.53 9.94 34.51
C ARG A 52 5.46 10.68 33.19
N ASN A 53 6.46 11.53 32.96
CA ASN A 53 6.59 12.25 31.71
C ASN A 53 6.96 11.31 30.55
N ALA A 54 6.29 11.44 29.40
CA ALA A 54 6.53 10.59 28.23
C ALA A 54 7.98 10.67 27.72
N TYR A 55 8.65 11.82 27.85
CA TYR A 55 10.06 11.98 27.49
C TYR A 55 11.00 11.22 28.44
N ASP A 56 10.61 11.00 29.69
CA ASP A 56 11.39 10.19 30.65
C ASP A 56 11.13 8.69 30.48
N VAL A 57 9.92 8.32 30.07
CA VAL A 57 9.55 6.91 29.84
C VAL A 57 10.16 6.40 28.55
N TRP A 58 10.17 7.22 27.50
CA TRP A 58 10.75 6.91 26.20
C TRP A 58 11.75 7.99 25.75
N PRO A 59 12.94 8.09 26.37
CA PRO A 59 13.90 9.15 26.06
C PRO A 59 14.47 9.05 24.64
N ASP A 60 14.70 7.82 24.17
CA ASP A 60 15.28 7.55 22.86
C ASP A 60 14.24 7.54 21.72
N ALA A 61 12.97 7.81 22.01
CA ALA A 61 11.93 7.85 20.98
C ALA A 61 12.18 9.04 20.04
N PRO A 62 12.36 8.79 18.73
CA PRO A 62 12.52 9.86 17.75
C PRO A 62 11.29 10.78 17.66
N ASP A 63 11.49 12.02 17.23
CA ASP A 63 10.40 13.00 17.15
C ASP A 63 9.30 12.61 16.15
N ASP A 64 9.61 11.85 15.11
CA ASP A 64 8.64 11.43 14.09
C ASP A 64 7.54 10.50 14.65
N VAL A 65 7.85 9.71 15.69
CA VAL A 65 6.90 8.77 16.32
C VAL A 65 6.11 9.32 17.52
N ARG A 66 6.41 10.56 17.95
CA ARG A 66 5.78 11.23 19.11
C ARG A 66 4.44 11.89 18.79
N PHE A 67 3.47 11.10 18.32
CA PHE A 67 2.19 11.64 17.82
C PHE A 67 1.34 12.29 18.91
N VAL A 68 1.28 11.70 20.11
CA VAL A 68 0.48 12.27 21.20
C VAL A 68 1.09 13.57 21.73
N GLU A 69 2.42 13.65 21.82
CA GLU A 69 3.11 14.89 22.22
C GLU A 69 2.94 15.99 21.18
N LYS A 70 3.01 15.65 19.88
CA LYS A 70 2.69 16.58 18.79
C LYS A 70 1.27 17.11 18.91
N THR A 71 0.28 16.26 19.13
CA THR A 71 -1.10 16.73 19.33
C THR A 71 -1.23 17.64 20.55
N VAL A 72 -0.54 17.35 21.65
CA VAL A 72 -0.55 18.23 22.81
C VAL A 72 0.06 19.61 22.50
N ARG A 73 1.20 19.62 21.78
CA ARG A 73 1.95 20.84 21.45
C ARG A 73 1.24 21.69 20.40
N ASP A 74 0.84 21.05 19.31
CA ASP A 74 0.36 21.70 18.09
C ASP A 74 -1.16 21.93 18.15
N LYS A 75 -1.86 21.24 19.07
CA LYS A 75 -3.32 21.23 19.22
C LYS A 75 -4.03 20.82 17.93
N GLU A 76 -3.43 19.86 17.24
CA GLU A 76 -3.95 19.25 16.01
C GLU A 76 -4.03 17.72 16.16
N GLU A 77 -5.12 17.14 15.64
CA GLU A 77 -5.29 15.70 15.57
C GLU A 77 -4.59 15.13 14.33
N TYR A 78 -3.94 13.98 14.49
CA TYR A 78 -3.22 13.29 13.43
C TYR A 78 -3.84 11.93 13.15
N TYR A 79 -3.82 11.55 11.87
CA TYR A 79 -4.19 10.22 11.42
C TYR A 79 -3.14 9.70 10.44
N VAL A 80 -2.46 8.62 10.79
CA VAL A 80 -1.41 8.00 9.98
C VAL A 80 -1.67 6.51 9.87
N LYS A 81 -1.77 6.02 8.64
CA LYS A 81 -1.88 4.58 8.36
C LYS A 81 -0.51 3.96 8.15
N ALA A 82 -0.33 2.74 8.65
CA ALA A 82 0.87 1.93 8.48
C ALA A 82 2.16 2.73 8.76
N MET A 83 2.17 3.51 9.84
CA MET A 83 3.34 4.27 10.27
C MET A 83 4.47 3.28 10.65
N PRO A 84 5.68 3.40 10.07
CA PRO A 84 6.81 2.58 10.48
C PRO A 84 7.27 2.97 11.90
N TYR A 85 6.88 2.18 12.90
CA TYR A 85 7.31 2.35 14.28
C TYR A 85 8.55 1.48 14.52
N LYS A 86 9.68 1.94 13.96
CA LYS A 86 10.94 1.18 13.88
C LYS A 86 12.08 1.95 14.53
N TRP A 87 12.33 1.70 15.81
CA TRP A 87 13.41 2.32 16.57
C TRP A 87 13.74 1.47 17.80
N GLY A 88 15.01 1.40 18.19
CA GLY A 88 15.45 0.56 19.30
C GLY A 88 15.00 -0.91 19.16
N LYS A 89 14.18 -1.39 20.09
CA LYS A 89 13.59 -2.74 20.09
C LYS A 89 12.29 -2.87 19.28
N TYR A 90 11.69 -1.75 18.87
CA TYR A 90 10.41 -1.74 18.19
C TYR A 90 10.63 -1.93 16.68
N ASN A 91 9.88 -2.86 16.11
CA ASN A 91 9.84 -3.12 14.67
C ASN A 91 8.41 -3.46 14.27
N LYS A 92 7.55 -2.45 14.22
CA LYS A 92 6.11 -2.60 13.95
C LYS A 92 5.63 -1.61 12.89
N TYR A 93 4.46 -1.89 12.33
CA TYR A 93 3.65 -0.93 11.59
C TYR A 93 2.40 -0.61 12.40
N LEU A 94 2.16 0.67 12.66
CA LEU A 94 1.03 1.11 13.48
C LEU A 94 0.08 1.97 12.65
N ASP A 95 -1.21 1.65 12.71
CA ASP A 95 -2.25 2.63 12.40
C ASP A 95 -2.41 3.51 13.64
N ILE A 96 -2.30 4.84 13.46
CA ILE A 96 -2.26 5.81 14.55
C ILE A 96 -3.34 6.86 14.34
N ARG A 97 -4.08 7.15 15.41
CA ARG A 97 -5.02 8.27 15.49
C ARG A 97 -4.83 8.99 16.81
N THR A 98 -4.73 10.30 16.79
CA THR A 98 -4.76 11.10 18.02
C THR A 98 -6.08 11.82 18.16
N SER A 99 -6.43 12.17 19.40
CA SER A 99 -7.57 13.02 19.68
C SER A 99 -7.29 13.98 20.82
N ILE A 100 -7.78 15.21 20.71
CA ILE A 100 -7.63 16.22 21.75
C ILE A 100 -8.59 15.91 22.89
N LEU A 101 -8.10 16.02 24.12
CA LEU A 101 -8.92 15.88 25.32
C LEU A 101 -9.29 17.27 25.84
N GLU A 102 -10.57 17.61 25.77
CA GLU A 102 -11.12 18.86 26.29
C GLU A 102 -12.20 18.61 27.35
N HIS A 103 -12.29 19.51 28.32
CA HIS A 103 -13.39 19.57 29.28
C HIS A 103 -13.95 21.00 29.35
N GLN A 104 -15.06 21.19 30.08
CA GLN A 104 -15.64 22.51 30.34
C GLN A 104 -14.63 23.51 30.96
N ALA A 105 -13.55 23.00 31.57
CA ALA A 105 -12.45 23.78 32.16
C ALA A 105 -11.29 24.08 31.17
N GLY A 106 -11.37 23.62 29.92
CA GLY A 106 -10.36 23.84 28.88
C GLY A 106 -9.63 22.57 28.41
N PHE A 107 -8.50 22.78 27.75
CA PHE A 107 -7.62 21.72 27.22
C PHE A 107 -7.01 20.88 28.34
N MET A 108 -7.27 19.58 28.33
CA MET A 108 -6.78 18.61 29.32
C MET A 108 -5.64 17.72 28.80
N GLY A 109 -5.27 17.83 27.52
CA GLY A 109 -4.19 17.04 26.92
C GLY A 109 -4.64 16.34 25.63
N ALA A 110 -4.09 15.16 25.36
CA ALA A 110 -4.44 14.39 24.17
C ALA A 110 -4.36 12.89 24.40
N ALA A 111 -5.14 12.13 23.64
CA ALA A 111 -5.08 10.68 23.55
C ALA A 111 -4.48 10.23 22.21
N VAL A 112 -3.83 9.07 22.23
CA VAL A 112 -3.43 8.33 21.03
C VAL A 112 -4.02 6.94 21.09
N PHE A 113 -4.57 6.54 19.95
CA PHE A 113 -5.09 5.22 19.66
C PHE A 113 -4.21 4.63 18.58
N PHE A 114 -3.80 3.38 18.76
CA PHE A 114 -2.98 2.70 17.78
C PHE A 114 -3.28 1.21 17.69
N MET A 115 -3.06 0.67 16.50
CA MET A 115 -3.27 -0.75 16.21
C MET A 115 -2.04 -1.32 15.51
N ASP A 116 -1.56 -2.46 15.98
CA ASP A 116 -0.49 -3.20 15.30
C ASP A 116 -1.05 -3.84 14.02
N VAL A 117 -0.58 -3.34 12.87
CA VAL A 117 -0.95 -3.83 11.55
C VAL A 117 0.24 -4.53 10.87
N THR A 118 1.26 -4.91 11.63
CA THR A 118 2.48 -5.55 11.09
C THR A 118 2.15 -6.82 10.33
N ASP A 119 1.34 -7.71 10.92
CA ASP A 119 0.93 -8.96 10.26
C ASP A 119 0.08 -8.69 9.03
N THR A 120 -0.82 -7.70 9.09
CA THR A 120 -1.64 -7.28 7.95
C THR A 120 -0.77 -6.80 6.79
N ILE A 121 0.24 -5.95 7.07
CA ILE A 121 1.18 -5.46 6.07
C ILE A 121 2.05 -6.60 5.53
N ALA A 122 2.50 -7.51 6.39
CA ALA A 122 3.28 -8.67 5.97
C ALA A 122 2.48 -9.58 5.03
N ILE A 123 1.22 -9.89 5.37
CA ILE A 123 0.30 -10.67 4.54
C ILE A 123 -0.01 -9.93 3.23
N GLN A 124 -0.25 -8.62 3.28
CA GLN A 124 -0.48 -7.82 2.06
C GLN A 124 0.75 -7.82 1.14
N ASN A 125 1.95 -7.70 1.70
CA ASN A 125 3.18 -7.77 0.93
C ASN A 125 3.39 -9.18 0.37
N GLU A 126 3.16 -10.24 1.15
CA GLU A 126 3.25 -11.62 0.67
C GLU A 126 2.22 -11.89 -0.44
N LEU A 127 0.99 -11.41 -0.28
CA LEU A 127 -0.04 -11.50 -1.31
C LEU A 127 0.34 -10.69 -2.54
N SER A 128 0.89 -9.48 -2.38
CA SER A 128 1.39 -8.67 -3.48
C SER A 128 2.55 -9.37 -4.20
N GLU A 129 3.45 -10.02 -3.46
CA GLU A 129 4.57 -10.80 -4.01
C GLU A 129 4.07 -12.05 -4.74
N ARG A 130 3.09 -12.78 -4.19
CA ARG A 130 2.45 -13.93 -4.86
C ARG A 130 1.64 -13.50 -6.08
N ILE A 131 0.90 -12.40 -5.99
CA ILE A 131 0.25 -11.76 -7.14
C ILE A 131 1.34 -11.37 -8.13
N ASP A 132 2.50 -10.88 -7.70
CA ASP A 132 3.63 -10.55 -8.56
C ASP A 132 4.34 -11.75 -9.18
N GLU A 133 4.35 -12.90 -8.50
CA GLU A 133 4.72 -14.19 -9.07
C GLU A 133 3.71 -14.63 -10.14
N LEU A 134 2.42 -14.34 -9.94
CA LEU A 134 1.34 -14.67 -10.88
C LEU A 134 1.11 -13.61 -11.99
N SER A 135 1.49 -12.34 -11.79
CA SER A 135 1.13 -11.18 -12.63
C SER A 135 2.09 -10.94 -13.79
N ALA A 136 3.05 -11.84 -13.99
CA ALA A 136 3.69 -12.05 -15.27
C ALA A 136 3.51 -13.52 -15.68
N THR A 137 2.34 -14.12 -15.46
CA THR A 137 2.07 -15.45 -16.02
C THR A 137 1.84 -15.28 -17.50
N LEU A 138 2.88 -15.57 -18.28
CA LEU A 138 2.74 -15.79 -19.71
C LEU A 138 1.79 -16.99 -19.89
N ILE A 139 0.55 -16.73 -20.30
CA ILE A 139 -0.47 -17.74 -20.54
C ILE A 139 -0.18 -18.38 -21.90
N PRO A 140 0.32 -19.62 -21.96
CA PRO A 140 0.60 -20.26 -23.24
C PRO A 140 -0.72 -20.55 -23.97
N LEU A 141 -0.75 -20.20 -25.24
CA LEU A 141 -1.82 -20.55 -26.15
C LEU A 141 -1.30 -21.62 -27.12
N LYS A 142 -2.11 -21.96 -28.14
CA LYS A 142 -1.69 -22.89 -29.19
C LYS A 142 -0.61 -22.27 -30.09
N ASN A 143 0.12 -23.13 -30.81
CA ASN A 143 1.02 -22.74 -31.90
C ASN A 143 2.12 -21.74 -31.51
N LYS A 144 2.70 -21.91 -30.32
CA LYS A 144 3.76 -21.03 -29.76
C LYS A 144 3.34 -19.57 -29.61
N VAL A 145 2.04 -19.33 -29.53
CA VAL A 145 1.48 -18.04 -29.15
C VAL A 145 1.32 -18.01 -27.64
N ALA A 146 1.52 -16.85 -27.01
CA ALA A 146 1.22 -16.66 -25.61
C ALA A 146 0.54 -15.30 -25.37
N LEU A 147 -0.24 -15.23 -24.30
CA LEU A 147 -0.91 -14.03 -23.83
C LEU A 147 -0.22 -13.52 -22.55
N LEU A 148 0.13 -12.24 -22.54
CA LEU A 148 0.60 -11.52 -21.38
C LEU A 148 -0.45 -10.45 -21.00
N PRO A 149 -1.31 -10.73 -20.02
CA PRO A 149 -2.20 -9.71 -19.49
C PRO A 149 -1.38 -8.67 -18.72
N ILE A 150 -1.58 -7.39 -19.01
CA ILE A 150 -1.02 -6.31 -18.22
C ILE A 150 -2.00 -5.95 -17.13
N TYR A 151 -1.51 -5.97 -15.90
CA TYR A 151 -2.20 -5.44 -14.73
C TYR A 151 -1.69 -4.04 -14.46
N TRP A 152 -2.52 -3.04 -14.75
CA TRP A 152 -2.17 -1.65 -14.53
C TRP A 152 -2.52 -1.22 -13.10
N VAL A 153 -1.51 -0.76 -12.36
CA VAL A 153 -1.65 -0.19 -11.01
C VAL A 153 -1.06 1.22 -11.03
N PRO A 154 -1.81 2.26 -10.62
CA PRO A 154 -1.28 3.62 -10.52
C PRO A 154 0.00 3.67 -9.68
N GLY A 155 1.06 4.31 -10.18
CA GLY A 155 2.33 4.46 -9.47
C GLY A 155 3.25 3.23 -9.50
N GLN A 156 2.84 2.10 -10.08
CA GLN A 156 3.74 0.98 -10.37
C GLN A 156 4.17 1.03 -11.84
N SER A 157 5.47 1.10 -12.06
CA SER A 157 6.06 1.25 -13.38
C SER A 157 6.04 -0.07 -14.16
N GLY A 158 5.24 -0.08 -15.23
CA GLY A 158 5.53 -0.81 -16.46
C GLY A 158 5.53 -2.34 -16.44
N LEU A 159 5.84 -2.89 -17.62
CA LEU A 159 6.03 -4.31 -17.87
C LEU A 159 7.27 -4.82 -17.12
N LYS A 160 7.16 -5.94 -16.39
CA LYS A 160 8.32 -6.63 -15.79
C LYS A 160 9.15 -7.31 -16.89
N LEU A 161 10.00 -6.53 -17.54
CA LEU A 161 10.72 -6.89 -18.76
C LEU A 161 11.57 -8.16 -18.60
N GLU A 162 12.45 -8.20 -17.61
CA GLU A 162 13.38 -9.33 -17.38
C GLU A 162 12.63 -10.66 -17.24
N ARG A 163 11.55 -10.68 -16.45
CA ARG A 163 10.72 -11.87 -16.26
C ARG A 163 10.01 -12.28 -17.56
N THR A 164 9.48 -11.30 -18.29
CA THR A 164 8.79 -11.55 -19.56
C THR A 164 9.73 -12.18 -20.59
N LEU A 165 10.93 -11.63 -20.75
CA LEU A 165 11.95 -12.16 -21.66
C LEU A 165 12.35 -13.59 -21.27
N LYS A 166 12.58 -13.84 -19.97
CA LYS A 166 12.92 -15.17 -19.45
C LYS A 166 11.81 -16.19 -19.77
N GLN A 167 10.56 -15.89 -19.46
CA GLN A 167 9.45 -16.81 -19.70
C GLN A 167 9.20 -17.07 -21.19
N VAL A 168 9.33 -16.03 -22.03
CA VAL A 168 9.20 -16.15 -23.50
C VAL A 168 10.28 -17.07 -24.06
N SER A 169 11.51 -16.94 -23.57
CA SER A 169 12.63 -17.82 -23.93
C SER A 169 12.41 -19.26 -23.47
N GLU A 170 12.10 -19.46 -22.18
CA GLU A 170 11.88 -20.79 -21.58
C GLU A 170 10.72 -21.55 -22.24
N LYS A 171 9.63 -20.85 -22.58
CA LYS A 171 8.42 -21.45 -23.18
C LYS A 171 8.47 -21.50 -24.71
N THR A 172 9.57 -21.08 -25.34
CA THR A 172 9.76 -21.08 -26.81
C THR A 172 8.65 -20.35 -27.58
N VAL A 173 8.20 -19.23 -27.04
CA VAL A 173 7.13 -18.41 -27.63
C VAL A 173 7.63 -17.73 -28.90
N LYS A 174 6.84 -17.77 -29.98
CA LYS A 174 7.10 -17.07 -31.25
C LYS A 174 6.28 -15.80 -31.39
N SER A 175 5.10 -15.76 -30.80
CA SER A 175 4.20 -14.61 -30.88
C SER A 175 3.63 -14.31 -29.49
N LEU A 176 3.78 -13.08 -29.04
CA LEU A 176 3.30 -12.59 -27.75
C LEU A 176 2.16 -11.59 -27.97
N ILE A 177 0.98 -11.88 -27.43
CA ILE A 177 -0.12 -10.94 -27.33
C ILE A 177 -0.03 -10.26 -25.96
N ILE A 178 0.14 -8.95 -25.94
CA ILE A 178 0.07 -8.13 -24.72
C ILE A 178 -1.33 -7.54 -24.62
N ASP A 179 -2.09 -7.93 -23.60
CA ASP A 179 -3.46 -7.45 -23.39
C ASP A 179 -3.49 -6.27 -22.43
N LEU A 180 -3.98 -5.13 -22.92
CA LEU A 180 -4.07 -3.87 -22.19
C LEU A 180 -5.48 -3.58 -21.69
N SER A 181 -6.35 -4.59 -21.63
CA SER A 181 -7.78 -4.45 -21.23
C SER A 181 -8.01 -3.82 -19.85
N THR A 182 -7.01 -3.90 -18.95
CA THR A 182 -7.03 -3.31 -17.60
C THR A 182 -6.38 -1.92 -17.51
N VAL A 183 -5.63 -1.50 -18.54
CA VAL A 183 -4.96 -0.21 -18.59
C VAL A 183 -6.00 0.89 -18.77
N ARG A 184 -6.05 1.83 -17.82
CA ARG A 184 -7.01 2.96 -17.87
C ARG A 184 -6.34 4.23 -18.34
N GLU A 185 -5.26 4.62 -17.67
CA GLU A 185 -4.60 5.89 -17.91
C GLU A 185 -3.07 5.67 -18.01
N PRO A 186 -2.55 5.26 -19.18
CA PRO A 186 -1.11 5.19 -19.34
C PRO A 186 -0.50 6.60 -19.23
N ASP A 187 0.64 6.68 -18.59
CA ASP A 187 1.55 7.83 -18.60
C ASP A 187 2.67 7.61 -19.64
N SER A 188 3.53 8.62 -19.82
CA SER A 188 4.69 8.53 -20.73
C SER A 188 5.60 7.36 -20.38
N ASP A 189 5.79 7.10 -19.09
CA ASP A 189 6.74 6.13 -18.57
C ASP A 189 6.28 4.69 -18.88
N PHE A 190 4.97 4.43 -18.79
CA PHE A 190 4.37 3.17 -19.21
C PHE A 190 4.57 2.93 -20.72
N ILE A 191 4.34 3.95 -21.55
CA ILE A 191 4.50 3.84 -23.01
C ILE A 191 5.97 3.57 -23.37
N GLU A 192 6.91 4.28 -22.76
CA GLU A 192 8.34 4.06 -22.97
C GLU A 192 8.78 2.65 -22.53
N SER A 193 8.29 2.20 -21.37
CA SER A 193 8.55 0.86 -20.86
C SER A 193 8.01 -0.22 -21.80
N LEU A 194 6.81 -0.03 -22.36
CA LEU A 194 6.21 -0.95 -23.32
C LEU A 194 7.00 -0.99 -24.64
N LYS A 195 7.51 0.15 -25.13
CA LYS A 195 8.38 0.22 -26.31
C LYS A 195 9.69 -0.54 -26.10
N LYS A 196 10.37 -0.30 -24.98
CA LYS A 196 11.60 -1.03 -24.61
C LYS A 196 11.34 -2.53 -24.53
N ALA A 197 10.21 -2.93 -23.96
CA ALA A 197 9.83 -4.33 -23.86
C ALA A 197 9.61 -4.98 -25.23
N LYS A 198 8.88 -4.30 -26.12
CA LYS A 198 8.69 -4.76 -27.50
C LYS A 198 10.03 -4.98 -28.20
N GLN A 199 10.93 -3.99 -28.18
CA GLN A 199 12.22 -4.07 -28.85
C GLN A 199 13.05 -5.28 -28.37
N ALA A 200 13.11 -5.48 -27.04
CA ALA A 200 13.84 -6.62 -26.47
C ALA A 200 13.22 -7.97 -26.87
N LEU A 201 11.90 -8.08 -26.95
CA LEU A 201 11.20 -9.29 -27.40
C LEU A 201 11.45 -9.57 -28.88
N GLU A 202 11.44 -8.54 -29.72
CA GLU A 202 11.74 -8.66 -31.15
C GLU A 202 13.19 -9.11 -31.40
N LEU A 203 14.14 -8.65 -30.57
CA LEU A 203 15.53 -9.15 -30.60
C LEU A 203 15.62 -10.65 -30.27
N LEU A 204 14.68 -11.20 -29.49
CA LEU A 204 14.56 -12.64 -29.24
C LEU A 204 13.79 -13.38 -30.35
N GLY A 205 13.42 -12.70 -31.44
CA GLY A 205 12.67 -13.27 -32.56
C GLY A 205 11.18 -13.48 -32.27
N VAL A 206 10.63 -12.75 -31.29
CA VAL A 206 9.24 -12.87 -30.87
C VAL A 206 8.42 -11.74 -31.48
N GLU A 207 7.36 -12.09 -32.22
CA GLU A 207 6.41 -11.10 -32.74
C GLU A 207 5.51 -10.59 -31.60
N VAL A 208 5.43 -9.28 -31.42
CA VAL A 208 4.60 -8.66 -30.38
C VAL A 208 3.33 -8.07 -30.99
N LEU A 209 2.16 -8.43 -30.43
CA LEU A 209 0.85 -7.93 -30.79
C LEU A 209 0.20 -7.29 -29.56
N ILE A 210 -0.50 -6.17 -29.73
CA ILE A 210 -1.24 -5.48 -28.66
C ILE A 210 -2.74 -5.73 -28.81
N SER A 211 -3.41 -6.08 -27.73
CA SER A 211 -4.87 -6.23 -27.66
C SER A 211 -5.47 -5.44 -26.49
N GLY A 212 -6.81 -5.42 -26.41
CA GLY A 212 -7.52 -4.81 -25.29
C GLY A 212 -7.52 -3.28 -25.26
N ILE A 213 -7.13 -2.63 -26.36
CA ILE A 213 -7.19 -1.16 -26.46
C ILE A 213 -8.63 -0.70 -26.53
N ARG A 214 -9.05 0.10 -25.55
CA ARG A 214 -10.37 0.74 -25.54
C ARG A 214 -10.36 2.03 -26.37
N PRO A 215 -11.50 2.48 -26.91
CA PRO A 215 -11.56 3.70 -27.73
C PRO A 215 -10.98 4.96 -27.06
N GLU A 216 -11.20 5.11 -25.76
CA GLU A 216 -10.64 6.20 -24.94
C GLU A 216 -9.11 6.13 -24.85
N LEU A 217 -8.56 4.91 -24.72
CA LEU A 217 -7.13 4.67 -24.65
C LEU A 217 -6.45 4.95 -26.00
N ALA A 218 -7.07 4.51 -27.10
CA ALA A 218 -6.59 4.76 -28.45
C ALA A 218 -6.49 6.28 -28.73
N ARG A 219 -7.50 7.05 -28.32
CA ARG A 219 -7.52 8.51 -28.49
C ARG A 219 -6.36 9.19 -27.76
N LYS A 220 -6.20 8.88 -26.47
CA LYS A 220 -5.15 9.44 -25.61
C LYS A 220 -3.75 9.09 -26.12
N TRP A 221 -3.58 7.89 -26.66
CA TRP A 221 -2.29 7.43 -27.19
C TRP A 221 -1.91 8.15 -28.49
N VAL A 222 -2.88 8.50 -29.34
CA VAL A 222 -2.64 9.33 -30.53
C VAL A 222 -2.34 10.79 -30.12
N GLU A 223 -3.04 11.32 -29.12
CA GLU A 223 -2.86 12.69 -28.63
C GLU A 223 -1.49 12.93 -27.96
N THR A 224 -0.86 11.88 -27.43
CA THR A 224 0.44 11.95 -26.75
C THR A 224 1.64 11.93 -27.71
N GLU A 225 1.42 12.07 -29.03
CA GLU A 225 2.45 12.04 -30.10
C GLU A 225 3.43 10.85 -30.00
N SER A 226 3.01 9.79 -29.31
CA SER A 226 3.81 8.60 -29.14
C SER A 226 3.83 7.84 -30.46
N ASP A 227 5.01 7.50 -31.00
CA ASP A 227 5.07 6.69 -32.22
C ASP A 227 4.41 5.31 -32.00
N TYR A 228 3.14 5.19 -32.36
CA TYR A 228 2.32 4.00 -32.22
C TYR A 228 2.42 3.10 -33.45
N ASN A 229 3.01 3.60 -34.55
CA ASN A 229 3.21 2.86 -35.79
C ASN A 229 4.07 1.62 -35.61
N ASP A 230 4.91 1.63 -34.56
CA ASP A 230 5.75 0.50 -34.20
C ASP A 230 4.96 -0.70 -33.67
N PHE A 231 3.70 -0.53 -33.23
CA PHE A 231 2.90 -1.60 -32.65
C PHE A 231 1.90 -2.18 -33.65
N LYS A 232 1.77 -3.50 -33.63
CA LYS A 232 0.68 -4.20 -34.32
C LYS A 232 -0.48 -4.41 -33.35
N PHE A 233 -1.67 -3.94 -33.72
CA PHE A 233 -2.87 -4.03 -32.88
C PHE A 233 -3.83 -5.11 -33.39
N ILE A 234 -4.52 -5.78 -32.47
CA ILE A 234 -5.59 -6.74 -32.73
C ILE A 234 -6.81 -6.44 -31.85
N ASN A 235 -8.01 -6.60 -32.41
CA ASN A 235 -9.26 -6.25 -31.72
C ASN A 235 -9.52 -7.07 -30.45
N ASN A 236 -9.17 -8.36 -30.46
CA ASN A 236 -9.26 -9.24 -29.29
C ASN A 236 -8.33 -10.46 -29.46
N VAL A 237 -8.07 -11.16 -28.36
CA VAL A 237 -7.21 -12.36 -28.32
C VAL A 237 -7.70 -13.45 -29.28
N SER A 238 -9.01 -13.64 -29.42
CA SER A 238 -9.62 -14.64 -30.32
C SER A 238 -9.28 -14.38 -31.80
N THR A 239 -9.29 -13.12 -32.24
CA THR A 239 -8.86 -12.70 -33.59
C THR A 239 -7.35 -12.88 -33.78
N GLY A 240 -6.56 -12.67 -32.73
CA GLY A 240 -5.13 -12.98 -32.73
C GLY A 240 -4.88 -14.47 -32.96
N LEU A 241 -5.62 -15.33 -32.26
CA LEU A 241 -5.50 -16.79 -32.36
C LEU A 241 -5.85 -17.32 -33.75
N SER A 242 -6.88 -16.79 -34.42
CA SER A 242 -7.25 -17.24 -35.78
C SER A 242 -6.15 -17.00 -36.82
N ARG A 243 -5.25 -16.02 -36.60
CA ARG A 243 -4.14 -15.72 -37.51
C ARG A 243 -3.01 -16.76 -37.46
N PHE A 244 -2.95 -17.56 -36.40
CA PHE A 244 -1.88 -18.54 -36.16
C PHE A 244 -2.38 -19.99 -36.24
N ILE A 245 -3.61 -20.24 -36.70
CA ILE A 245 -4.25 -21.57 -36.72
C ILE A 245 -4.11 -22.29 -38.08
N ASP A 246 -3.45 -21.70 -39.08
CA ASP A 246 -3.16 -22.39 -40.36
C ASP A 246 -2.13 -23.52 -40.22
#